data_AF-A0AAV9IBY0-F1
#
_entry.id   AF-A0AAV9IBY0-F1
#
_cell.length_a   1.000
_cell.length_b   1.000
_cell.length_c   1.000
_cell.angle_alpha   90.00
_cell.angle_beta   90.00
_cell.angle_gamma   90.00
#
_symmetry.space_group_name_H-M   'P 1'
#
loop_
_entity.id
_entity.type
_entity.pdbx_description
1 polymer ?
#
loop_
_entity_poly.entity_id
_entity_poly.type
_entity_poly.pdbx_seq_one_letter_code
_entity_poly.pdbx_strand_id
1 'polypeptide(L)'
;MSLVDVSDDSSVLSTRNNINNNVENSSGEQRKEALPDSFNKSPAIPEESVSGQCLTCFEHEANIRLLPCGHQILCGVCLTYLSDERCPVCREKVDTVEIFTQFHQDFTSDLEKREREREFSSGEDERTLSKQELSLREESFSGLLLSQSYSSPSKGEPSRSLSFRDISFRRKQAKAGRKKRQREVAPKPPKVVVSLSNILEECKTLEKEVIDRIFQVLLTGSDYVDKNSIVSSLQDLFPLKEKWDPWPEEQRQNMAKEEYGNGVDTSAPARKFFPNMEIQNIPVHLLSVNLWELLRIVRSGKDDLRYPDVILIACYTKSLRSLREMLALDEVLRDRLHCKIPRFWVILGGEDAIDEVDAFTLEDVQQAYLAIPSNKRPNDFWYIPSRSAFQSWYEKIGQEIVTFAQTGRQMKTSNEVDEASAEEQDVSCMDCLCL
;
A
#
# COMPACT_ATOMS: atom_id res chain seq x y z
N MET A 1 52.76 19.40 -19.09
CA MET A 1 51.81 20.11 -19.95
C MET A 1 51.26 21.28 -19.16
N SER A 2 51.52 22.48 -19.64
CA SER A 2 51.26 23.77 -19.00
C SER A 2 49.76 24.04 -18.85
N LEU A 3 49.34 24.36 -17.64
CA LEU A 3 48.02 24.88 -17.30
C LEU A 3 47.87 26.28 -17.91
N VAL A 4 46.78 26.47 -18.66
CA VAL A 4 46.40 27.75 -19.24
C VAL A 4 45.18 28.23 -18.46
N ASP A 5 45.38 29.29 -17.68
CA ASP A 5 44.31 30.07 -17.06
C ASP A 5 43.52 30.80 -18.15
N VAL A 6 42.19 30.67 -18.08
CA VAL A 6 41.26 31.53 -18.82
C VAL A 6 40.27 32.07 -17.80
N SER A 7 40.45 33.34 -17.47
CA SER A 7 39.51 34.19 -16.74
C SER A 7 38.69 35.04 -17.72
N ASP A 8 37.58 35.58 -17.19
CA ASP A 8 36.70 36.62 -17.72
C ASP A 8 35.73 36.15 -18.83
N ASP A 9 34.47 36.57 -18.93
CA ASP A 9 33.66 37.55 -18.22
C ASP A 9 32.21 37.28 -18.66
N SER A 10 31.20 37.41 -17.79
CA SER A 10 29.85 37.87 -18.22
C SER A 10 28.90 38.05 -17.06
N SER A 11 28.85 39.31 -16.62
CA SER A 11 27.71 39.95 -15.97
C SER A 11 26.42 39.81 -16.80
N VAL A 12 25.38 39.18 -16.25
CA VAL A 12 24.01 39.34 -16.75
C VAL A 12 23.08 39.70 -15.60
N LEU A 13 22.29 40.72 -15.88
CA LEU A 13 21.52 41.57 -15.00
C LEU A 13 20.44 40.85 -14.20
N SER A 14 20.30 41.27 -12.95
CA SER A 14 19.25 40.91 -12.02
C SER A 14 17.96 41.66 -12.37
N THR A 15 16.95 40.96 -12.89
CA THR A 15 15.60 41.52 -13.04
C THR A 15 14.74 41.08 -11.84
N ARG A 16 14.62 41.97 -10.85
CA ARG A 16 13.64 41.86 -9.75
C ARG A 16 12.24 42.13 -10.29
N ASN A 17 11.40 41.09 -10.35
CA ASN A 17 9.96 41.26 -10.54
C ASN A 17 9.29 41.49 -9.18
N ASN A 18 8.94 42.75 -8.93
CA ASN A 18 8.25 43.24 -7.75
C ASN A 18 6.78 43.49 -8.14
N ILE A 19 5.89 42.55 -7.86
CA ILE A 19 4.44 42.71 -8.11
C ILE A 19 3.80 43.24 -6.82
N ASN A 20 3.73 44.57 -6.74
CA ASN A 20 2.83 45.29 -5.85
C ASN A 20 1.45 45.38 -6.53
N ASN A 21 0.43 44.77 -5.92
CA ASN A 21 -0.96 45.11 -6.23
C ASN A 21 -1.61 45.71 -4.98
N ASN A 22 -1.53 47.04 -4.92
CA ASN A 22 -2.45 47.90 -4.17
C ASN A 22 -3.80 47.87 -4.90
N VAL A 23 -4.86 47.47 -4.20
CA VAL A 23 -6.23 47.80 -4.61
C VAL A 23 -6.83 48.67 -3.52
N GLU A 24 -7.12 49.90 -3.92
CA GLU A 24 -7.61 50.97 -3.09
C GLU A 24 -9.05 50.75 -2.65
N ASN A 25 -9.29 51.20 -1.42
CA ASN A 25 -10.57 51.52 -0.84
C ASN A 25 -11.48 52.32 -1.79
N SER A 26 -12.72 51.86 -1.92
CA SER A 26 -13.84 52.66 -2.39
C SER A 26 -14.98 52.47 -1.40
N SER A 27 -15.18 53.49 -0.57
CA SER A 27 -16.30 53.66 0.34
C SER A 27 -17.53 54.11 -0.45
N GLY A 28 -18.55 53.26 -0.52
CA GLY A 28 -19.86 53.59 -1.05
C GLY A 28 -20.95 53.16 -0.07
N GLU A 29 -21.44 54.12 0.72
CA GLU A 29 -22.75 54.05 1.37
C GLU A 29 -23.85 53.90 0.30
N GLN A 30 -24.79 52.96 0.47
CA GLN A 30 -26.24 53.22 0.51
C GLN A 30 -27.11 51.95 0.50
N ARG A 31 -28.20 52.07 1.28
CA ARG A 31 -29.48 51.34 1.26
C ARG A 31 -29.56 49.93 1.84
N LYS A 32 -29.99 49.92 3.11
CA LYS A 32 -30.78 48.87 3.76
C LYS A 32 -32.13 48.73 3.04
N GLU A 33 -32.29 47.67 2.25
CA GLU A 33 -33.61 47.11 1.92
C GLU A 33 -33.71 45.74 2.61
N ALA A 34 -34.72 45.62 3.48
CA ALA A 34 -35.02 44.41 4.23
C ALA A 34 -35.60 43.35 3.26
N LEU A 35 -34.78 42.35 2.94
CA LEU A 35 -35.22 41.13 2.26
C LEU A 35 -35.81 40.16 3.30
N PRO A 36 -36.93 39.49 2.98
CA PRO A 36 -37.55 38.53 3.89
C PRO A 36 -36.71 37.25 3.99
N ASP A 37 -36.44 36.82 5.22
CA ASP A 37 -35.92 35.50 5.61
C ASP A 37 -36.85 34.39 5.13
N SER A 38 -36.77 34.07 3.84
CA SER A 38 -37.31 32.84 3.28
C SER A 38 -36.29 31.75 3.52
N PHE A 39 -36.42 31.10 4.67
CA PHE A 39 -35.77 29.83 5.01
C PHE A 39 -35.68 28.93 3.77
N ASN A 40 -34.46 28.79 3.25
CA ASN A 40 -34.08 27.71 2.34
C ASN A 40 -34.24 26.38 3.10
N LYS A 41 -35.48 25.89 3.17
CA LYS A 41 -35.73 24.47 3.34
C LYS A 41 -35.20 23.81 2.08
N SER A 42 -33.97 23.31 2.16
CA SER A 42 -33.43 22.37 1.19
C SER A 42 -34.53 21.34 0.90
N PRO A 43 -34.89 21.13 -0.38
CA PRO A 43 -35.95 20.21 -0.74
C PRO A 43 -35.61 18.85 -0.11
N ALA A 44 -36.54 18.31 0.66
CA ALA A 44 -36.45 16.96 1.19
C ALA A 44 -36.29 16.03 -0.01
N ILE A 45 -35.05 15.58 -0.23
CA ILE A 45 -34.73 14.57 -1.24
C ILE A 45 -35.62 13.36 -0.91
N PRO A 46 -36.40 12.83 -1.85
CA PRO A 46 -37.25 11.67 -1.61
C PRO A 46 -36.41 10.56 -0.96
N GLU A 47 -36.83 10.08 0.20
CA GLU A 47 -36.16 9.06 1.02
C GLU A 47 -36.04 7.68 0.34
N GLU A 48 -36.52 7.54 -0.89
CA GLU A 48 -36.47 6.30 -1.65
C GLU A 48 -35.26 6.32 -2.60
N SER A 49 -34.32 5.40 -2.33
CA SER A 49 -33.27 4.91 -3.23
C SER A 49 -31.98 5.73 -3.33
N VAL A 50 -31.27 5.91 -2.21
CA VAL A 50 -29.83 5.65 -2.26
C VAL A 50 -29.66 4.25 -1.71
N SER A 51 -29.22 3.34 -2.59
CA SER A 51 -28.91 1.95 -2.31
C SER A 51 -28.34 1.81 -0.91
N GLY A 52 -28.86 0.88 -0.08
CA GLY A 52 -28.33 0.58 1.26
C GLY A 52 -26.89 0.04 1.25
N GLN A 53 -26.14 0.27 0.18
CA GLN A 53 -24.74 -0.05 -0.06
C GLN A 53 -23.87 1.20 0.15
N CYS A 54 -22.67 0.97 0.63
CA CYS A 54 -21.62 1.96 0.79
C CYS A 54 -21.23 2.57 -0.56
N LEU A 55 -21.25 3.89 -0.67
CA LEU A 55 -20.91 4.63 -1.89
C LEU A 55 -19.42 4.57 -2.25
N THR A 56 -18.56 4.19 -1.33
CA THR A 56 -17.11 4.08 -1.58
C THR A 56 -16.73 2.73 -2.19
N CYS A 57 -17.06 1.63 -1.52
CA CYS A 57 -16.69 0.29 -2.02
C CYS A 57 -17.74 -0.35 -2.92
N PHE A 58 -19.02 0.04 -2.81
CA PHE A 58 -20.18 -0.65 -3.44
C PHE A 58 -20.30 -2.14 -3.11
N GLU A 59 -19.48 -2.66 -2.20
CA GLU A 59 -19.44 -4.06 -1.80
C GLU A 59 -20.25 -4.31 -0.52
N HIS A 60 -20.19 -3.37 0.42
CA HIS A 60 -20.72 -3.52 1.77
C HIS A 60 -21.95 -2.63 1.98
N GLU A 61 -22.79 -2.96 2.95
CA GLU A 61 -23.93 -2.12 3.30
C GLU A 61 -23.50 -0.80 3.96
N ALA A 62 -24.23 0.28 3.69
CA ALA A 62 -24.01 1.57 4.31
C ALA A 62 -24.60 1.56 5.73
N ASN A 63 -23.87 0.98 6.68
CA ASN A 63 -24.29 0.84 8.08
C ASN A 63 -23.87 2.02 8.97
N ILE A 64 -23.32 3.10 8.40
CA ILE A 64 -22.89 4.29 9.13
C ILE A 64 -23.66 5.52 8.66
N ARG A 65 -24.24 6.26 9.60
CA ARG A 65 -24.80 7.60 9.37
C ARG A 65 -23.89 8.67 9.93
N LEU A 66 -23.52 9.63 9.09
CA LEU A 66 -22.65 10.75 9.44
C LEU A 66 -23.47 11.90 10.04
N LEU A 67 -23.08 12.43 11.20
CA LEU A 67 -23.75 13.54 11.88
C LEU A 67 -22.87 14.80 11.86
N PRO A 68 -23.45 15.99 11.65
CA PRO A 68 -24.88 16.29 11.71
C PRO A 68 -25.66 16.10 10.39
N CYS A 69 -24.98 15.89 9.25
CA CYS A 69 -25.62 15.93 7.93
C CYS A 69 -26.67 14.84 7.67
N GLY A 70 -26.64 13.72 8.40
CA GLY A 70 -27.59 12.62 8.31
C GLY A 70 -27.39 11.66 7.15
N HIS A 71 -26.41 11.88 6.26
CA HIS A 71 -26.10 10.98 5.15
C HIS A 71 -25.63 9.60 5.66
N GLN A 72 -26.32 8.54 5.23
CA GLN A 72 -25.98 7.15 5.50
C GLN A 72 -25.43 6.51 4.23
N ILE A 73 -24.12 6.62 4.03
CA ILE A 73 -23.47 6.37 2.74
C ILE A 73 -22.16 5.55 2.83
N LEU A 74 -21.68 5.24 4.04
CA LEU A 74 -20.43 4.51 4.25
C LEU A 74 -20.67 3.23 5.04
N CYS A 75 -19.84 2.20 4.79
CA CYS A 75 -19.70 1.07 5.68
C CYS A 75 -18.64 1.36 6.77
N GLY A 76 -18.60 0.52 7.81
CA GLY A 76 -17.63 0.61 8.91
C GLY A 76 -16.16 0.63 8.45
N VAL A 77 -15.82 -0.14 7.40
CA VAL A 77 -14.46 -0.16 6.84
C VAL A 77 -14.16 1.13 6.08
N CYS A 78 -15.06 1.62 5.23
CA CYS A 78 -14.80 2.84 4.44
C CYS A 78 -14.77 4.10 5.31
N LEU A 79 -15.46 4.09 6.46
CA LEU A 79 -15.40 5.17 7.43
C LEU A 79 -13.98 5.43 7.95
N THR A 80 -13.17 4.38 8.16
CA THR A 80 -11.83 4.51 8.73
C THR A 80 -10.82 5.17 7.78
N TYR A 81 -11.17 5.29 6.50
CA TYR A 81 -10.38 6.01 5.49
C TYR A 81 -10.81 7.47 5.29
N LEU A 82 -11.75 7.98 6.09
CA LEU A 82 -12.28 9.35 5.96
C LEU A 82 -11.32 10.40 6.53
N SER A 83 -10.25 10.70 5.78
CA SER A 83 -9.13 11.53 6.24
C SER A 83 -9.43 13.00 6.57
N ASP A 84 -10.48 13.58 6.00
CA ASP A 84 -10.81 15.01 6.14
C ASP A 84 -11.97 15.32 7.10
N GLU A 85 -12.49 14.29 7.78
CA GLU A 85 -13.66 14.38 8.67
C GLU A 85 -14.86 15.08 8.00
N ARG A 86 -15.05 14.93 6.69
CA ARG A 86 -16.16 15.55 5.95
C ARG A 86 -17.00 14.51 5.24
N CYS A 87 -18.30 14.77 5.15
CA CYS A 87 -19.21 13.92 4.40
C CYS A 87 -18.83 13.93 2.90
N PRO A 88 -18.60 12.77 2.25
CA PRO A 88 -18.31 12.71 0.82
C PRO A 88 -19.39 13.31 -0.09
N VAL A 89 -20.64 13.40 0.38
CA VAL A 89 -21.78 13.91 -0.40
C VAL A 89 -21.97 15.42 -0.22
N CYS A 90 -22.17 15.90 1.02
CA CYS A 90 -22.43 17.32 1.26
C CYS A 90 -21.21 18.15 1.69
N ARG A 91 -20.05 17.50 1.93
CA ARG A 91 -18.80 18.12 2.43
C ARG A 91 -18.90 18.80 3.80
N GLU A 92 -20.02 18.61 4.48
CA GLU A 92 -20.23 19.05 5.85
C GLU A 92 -19.30 18.30 6.80
N LYS A 93 -18.76 18.99 7.82
CA LYS A 93 -17.88 18.38 8.80
C LYS A 93 -18.67 17.34 9.61
N VAL A 94 -18.07 16.17 9.83
CA VAL A 94 -18.64 15.06 10.58
C VAL A 94 -18.02 15.04 11.97
N ASP A 95 -18.83 15.25 12.99
CA ASP A 95 -18.37 15.24 14.38
C ASP A 95 -18.57 13.86 15.03
N THR A 96 -19.73 13.25 14.77
CA THR A 96 -20.13 11.96 15.33
C THR A 96 -20.75 11.06 14.26
N VAL A 97 -20.80 9.77 14.53
CA VAL A 97 -21.39 8.75 13.65
C VAL A 97 -22.40 7.90 14.41
N GLU A 98 -23.54 7.64 13.77
CA GLU A 98 -24.52 6.64 14.20
C GLU A 98 -24.18 5.29 13.51
N ILE A 99 -23.86 4.26 14.30
CA ILE A 99 -23.53 2.91 13.82
C ILE A 99 -24.76 2.00 13.95
N PHE A 100 -25.15 1.35 12.86
CA PHE A 100 -26.25 0.39 12.83
C PHE A 100 -25.70 -1.05 12.88
N THR A 101 -25.76 -1.68 14.06
CA THR A 101 -25.16 -3.01 14.33
C THR A 101 -25.97 -4.20 13.81
N GLN A 102 -27.20 -3.99 13.32
CA GLN A 102 -28.11 -5.08 12.92
C GLN A 102 -27.62 -5.95 11.77
N PHE A 103 -26.69 -5.45 10.98
CA PHE A 103 -26.27 -6.10 9.73
C PHE A 103 -24.99 -6.93 9.88
N HIS A 104 -24.37 -6.94 11.06
CA HIS A 104 -22.97 -7.36 11.18
C HIS A 104 -22.73 -8.83 11.56
N GLN A 105 -23.74 -9.57 12.03
CA GLN A 105 -23.52 -11.00 12.38
C GLN A 105 -23.27 -11.86 11.14
N ASP A 106 -23.95 -11.59 10.04
CA ASP A 106 -23.70 -12.27 8.76
C ASP A 106 -22.42 -11.74 8.08
N PHE A 107 -22.04 -10.49 8.37
CA PHE A 107 -20.90 -9.79 7.75
C PHE A 107 -19.54 -10.40 8.08
N THR A 108 -19.22 -10.60 9.36
CA THR A 108 -17.89 -11.12 9.76
C THR A 108 -17.70 -12.53 9.23
N SER A 109 -18.75 -13.36 9.26
CA SER A 109 -18.70 -14.70 8.68
C SER A 109 -18.55 -14.68 7.16
N ASP A 110 -19.22 -13.77 6.44
CA ASP A 110 -19.11 -13.69 4.98
C ASP A 110 -17.76 -13.13 4.53
N LEU A 111 -17.18 -12.19 5.27
CA LEU A 111 -15.87 -11.62 4.94
C LEU A 111 -14.76 -12.65 5.17
N GLU A 112 -14.77 -13.34 6.32
CA GLU A 112 -13.86 -14.47 6.57
C GLU A 112 -14.04 -15.61 5.56
N LYS A 113 -15.27 -15.88 5.14
CA LYS A 113 -15.55 -16.89 4.13
C LYS A 113 -15.00 -16.49 2.76
N ARG A 114 -15.18 -15.22 2.35
CA ARG A 114 -14.64 -14.71 1.09
C ARG A 114 -13.12 -14.62 1.09
N GLU A 115 -12.50 -14.24 2.20
CA GLU A 115 -11.04 -14.28 2.34
C GLU A 115 -10.54 -15.72 2.17
N ARG A 116 -11.18 -16.70 2.83
CA ARG A 116 -10.87 -18.13 2.62
C ARG A 116 -11.09 -18.58 1.16
N GLU A 117 -12.16 -18.13 0.50
CA GLU A 117 -12.42 -18.45 -0.90
C GLU A 117 -11.38 -17.82 -1.84
N ARG A 118 -10.94 -16.58 -1.58
CA ARG A 118 -9.85 -15.92 -2.35
C ARG A 118 -8.53 -16.66 -2.17
N GLU A 119 -8.17 -16.98 -0.94
CA GLU A 119 -6.97 -17.79 -0.62
C GLU A 119 -7.01 -19.13 -1.37
N PHE A 120 -8.17 -19.81 -1.36
CA PHE A 120 -8.35 -21.07 -2.07
C PHE A 120 -8.23 -20.92 -3.59
N SER A 121 -8.84 -19.89 -4.18
CA SER A 121 -8.75 -19.64 -5.62
C SER A 121 -7.33 -19.29 -6.10
N SER A 122 -6.59 -18.50 -5.31
CA SER A 122 -5.22 -18.11 -5.66
C SER A 122 -4.27 -19.29 -5.70
N GLY A 123 -4.46 -20.30 -4.84
CA GLY A 123 -3.63 -21.50 -4.82
C GLY A 123 -3.96 -22.52 -5.92
N GLU A 124 -5.18 -22.54 -6.47
CA GLU A 124 -5.56 -23.45 -7.57
C GLU A 124 -5.08 -22.94 -8.94
N ASP A 125 -5.11 -21.61 -9.16
CA ASP A 125 -4.64 -21.00 -10.41
C ASP A 125 -3.10 -21.12 -10.55
N GLU A 126 -2.33 -20.99 -9.47
CA GLU A 126 -0.87 -21.25 -9.51
C GLU A 126 -0.54 -22.74 -9.78
N ARG A 127 -1.31 -23.67 -9.22
CA ARG A 127 -1.11 -25.11 -9.45
C ARG A 127 -1.47 -25.53 -10.87
N THR A 128 -2.42 -24.86 -11.51
CA THR A 128 -2.78 -25.13 -12.91
C THR A 128 -1.78 -24.49 -13.88
N LEU A 129 -1.29 -23.28 -13.60
CA LEU A 129 -0.26 -22.63 -14.40
C LEU A 129 1.09 -23.37 -14.35
N SER A 130 1.54 -23.84 -13.17
CA SER A 130 2.79 -24.62 -13.08
C SER A 130 2.70 -25.96 -13.82
N LYS A 131 1.52 -26.63 -13.82
CA LYS A 131 1.29 -27.85 -14.60
C LYS A 131 1.26 -27.58 -16.10
N GLN A 132 0.70 -26.45 -16.52
CA GLN A 132 0.62 -26.07 -17.92
C GLN A 132 2.00 -25.63 -18.45
N GLU A 133 2.82 -24.94 -17.66
CA GLU A 133 4.21 -24.64 -17.99
C GLU A 133 5.08 -25.90 -18.06
N LEU A 134 4.92 -26.84 -17.12
CA LEU A 134 5.62 -28.14 -17.17
C LEU A 134 5.23 -28.94 -18.42
N SER A 135 3.94 -28.96 -18.78
CA SER A 135 3.44 -29.62 -19.99
C SER A 135 3.98 -28.99 -21.28
N LEU A 136 4.01 -27.66 -21.38
CA LEU A 136 4.53 -26.95 -22.56
C LEU A 136 6.04 -27.16 -22.72
N ARG A 137 6.77 -27.36 -21.62
CA ARG A 137 8.20 -27.66 -21.63
C ARG A 137 8.48 -29.10 -22.10
N GLU A 138 7.61 -30.06 -21.79
CA GLU A 138 7.69 -31.45 -22.28
C GLU A 138 7.29 -31.57 -23.77
N GLU A 139 6.30 -30.80 -24.23
CA GLU A 139 5.91 -30.77 -25.65
C GLU A 139 6.98 -30.09 -26.52
N SER A 140 7.65 -29.06 -26.00
CA SER A 140 8.76 -28.37 -26.69
C SER A 140 10.00 -29.26 -26.86
N PHE A 141 10.19 -30.27 -26.01
CA PHE A 141 11.29 -31.22 -26.12
C PHE A 141 10.99 -32.40 -27.06
N SER A 142 9.71 -32.61 -27.39
CA SER A 142 9.24 -33.73 -28.23
C SER A 142 9.13 -33.37 -29.72
N GLY A 143 9.16 -32.07 -30.06
CA GLY A 143 8.86 -31.57 -31.42
C GLY A 143 10.02 -31.46 -32.40
N LEU A 144 11.26 -31.78 -32.03
CA LEU A 144 12.44 -31.58 -32.90
C LEU A 144 12.77 -32.75 -33.85
N LEU A 145 11.88 -33.74 -33.96
CA LEU A 145 12.01 -34.81 -34.95
C LEU A 145 10.67 -35.03 -35.65
N LEU A 146 10.35 -34.20 -36.65
CA LEU A 146 9.69 -34.60 -37.91
C LEU A 146 9.27 -33.35 -38.70
N SER A 147 10.08 -33.03 -39.71
CA SER A 147 9.65 -32.27 -40.87
C SER A 147 8.70 -33.10 -41.74
N GLN A 148 7.61 -32.51 -42.24
CA GLN A 148 7.30 -32.38 -43.68
C GLN A 148 5.83 -32.00 -43.97
N SER A 149 5.66 -30.82 -44.56
CA SER A 149 4.86 -30.49 -45.75
C SER A 149 3.32 -30.69 -45.84
N TYR A 150 2.70 -29.64 -46.41
CA TYR A 150 1.54 -29.57 -47.33
C TYR A 150 0.20 -28.96 -46.85
N SER A 151 -0.13 -27.85 -47.54
CA SER A 151 -1.42 -27.41 -48.11
C SER A 151 -2.67 -27.14 -47.24
N SER A 152 -3.21 -25.93 -47.42
CA SER A 152 -4.60 -25.47 -47.16
C SER A 152 -5.65 -26.22 -48.03
N PRO A 153 -6.95 -25.84 -48.13
CA PRO A 153 -7.91 -25.17 -47.23
C PRO A 153 -9.31 -25.86 -47.20
N SER A 154 -10.18 -25.60 -46.22
CA SER A 154 -11.67 -25.69 -46.36
C SER A 154 -12.39 -25.20 -45.09
N LYS A 155 -13.25 -24.17 -45.21
CA LYS A 155 -14.73 -24.21 -45.27
C LYS A 155 -15.43 -24.75 -44.02
N GLY A 156 -16.00 -23.80 -43.26
CA GLY A 156 -17.42 -23.74 -42.89
C GLY A 156 -17.94 -24.70 -41.83
N GLU A 157 -18.62 -24.17 -40.80
CA GLU A 157 -19.94 -24.61 -40.33
C GLU A 157 -20.43 -23.78 -39.11
N PRO A 158 -21.72 -23.88 -38.70
CA PRO A 158 -22.54 -22.71 -38.40
C PRO A 158 -22.75 -22.41 -36.92
N SER A 159 -23.10 -21.15 -36.69
CA SER A 159 -23.71 -20.60 -35.48
C SER A 159 -24.99 -21.34 -35.08
N ARG A 160 -24.97 -22.01 -33.92
CA ARG A 160 -26.16 -22.49 -33.21
C ARG A 160 -26.76 -21.36 -32.36
N SER A 161 -27.92 -20.86 -32.75
CA SER A 161 -28.77 -20.01 -31.92
C SER A 161 -29.60 -20.89 -30.96
N LEU A 162 -29.47 -20.64 -29.66
CA LEU A 162 -30.32 -21.24 -28.64
C LEU A 162 -31.56 -20.37 -28.48
N SER A 163 -32.72 -20.93 -28.81
CA SER A 163 -34.03 -20.34 -28.52
C SER A 163 -34.43 -20.69 -27.08
N PHE A 164 -34.64 -19.66 -26.26
CA PHE A 164 -35.28 -19.81 -24.96
C PHE A 164 -36.79 -19.95 -25.16
N ARG A 165 -37.32 -21.14 -24.85
CA ARG A 165 -38.76 -21.38 -24.76
C ARG A 165 -39.29 -20.85 -23.43
N ASP A 166 -40.33 -20.03 -23.52
CA ASP A 166 -41.22 -19.62 -22.43
C ASP A 166 -41.80 -20.82 -21.68
N ILE A 167 -41.56 -20.87 -20.37
CA ILE A 167 -42.29 -21.73 -19.43
C ILE A 167 -43.17 -20.83 -18.57
N SER A 168 -44.40 -20.61 -19.03
CA SER A 168 -45.44 -19.91 -18.26
C SER A 168 -46.17 -20.89 -17.34
N PHE A 169 -45.64 -21.11 -16.12
CA PHE A 169 -46.36 -21.80 -15.05
C PHE A 169 -47.46 -20.89 -14.48
N ARG A 170 -48.68 -20.99 -15.00
CA ARG A 170 -49.90 -20.46 -14.36
C ARG A 170 -50.23 -21.28 -13.10
N ARG A 171 -49.68 -20.89 -11.94
CA ARG A 171 -50.17 -21.33 -10.63
C ARG A 171 -51.38 -20.48 -10.21
N LYS A 172 -52.55 -21.12 -10.14
CA LYS A 172 -53.77 -20.57 -9.52
C LYS A 172 -53.51 -20.39 -8.02
N GLN A 173 -53.44 -19.14 -7.56
CA GLN A 173 -53.39 -18.85 -6.12
C GLN A 173 -54.80 -18.88 -5.52
N ALA A 174 -54.97 -19.72 -4.50
CA ALA A 174 -56.17 -19.78 -3.67
C ALA A 174 -56.24 -18.54 -2.77
N LYS A 175 -57.39 -17.86 -2.77
CA LYS A 175 -57.69 -16.71 -1.91
C LYS A 175 -57.92 -17.20 -0.47
N ALA A 176 -56.85 -17.31 0.32
CA ALA A 176 -56.93 -17.54 1.76
C ALA A 176 -57.15 -16.21 2.50
N GLY A 177 -58.13 -16.19 3.42
CA GLY A 177 -58.60 -15.02 4.15
C GLY A 177 -57.49 -14.28 4.90
N ARG A 178 -57.41 -12.97 4.64
CA ARG A 178 -56.46 -12.03 5.21
C ARG A 178 -56.83 -11.74 6.67
N LYS A 179 -56.44 -12.63 7.60
CA LYS A 179 -56.46 -12.31 9.05
C LYS A 179 -55.48 -11.17 9.28
N LYS A 180 -56.00 -10.04 9.77
CA LYS A 180 -55.29 -8.81 10.14
C LYS A 180 -54.38 -9.12 11.35
N ARG A 181 -53.23 -9.77 11.11
CA ARG A 181 -52.18 -9.93 12.12
C ARG A 181 -51.73 -8.52 12.52
N GLN A 182 -51.93 -8.17 13.78
CA GLN A 182 -51.32 -6.98 14.37
C GLN A 182 -49.81 -7.12 14.15
N ARG A 183 -49.26 -6.19 13.37
CA ARG A 183 -47.84 -6.15 13.04
C ARG A 183 -47.15 -5.68 14.32
N GLU A 184 -46.70 -6.63 15.14
CA GLU A 184 -45.84 -6.32 16.28
C GLU A 184 -44.69 -5.46 15.76
N VAL A 185 -44.55 -4.27 16.35
CA VAL A 185 -43.49 -3.33 16.00
C VAL A 185 -42.20 -3.99 16.44
N ALA A 186 -41.42 -4.49 15.48
CA ALA A 186 -40.13 -5.11 15.77
C ALA A 186 -39.29 -4.11 16.61
N PRO A 187 -38.65 -4.58 17.69
CA PRO A 187 -37.83 -3.72 18.53
C PRO A 187 -36.78 -3.02 17.66
N LYS A 188 -36.73 -1.68 17.75
CA LYS A 188 -35.70 -0.90 17.06
C LYS A 188 -34.34 -1.34 17.60
N PRO A 189 -33.33 -1.53 16.75
CA PRO A 189 -32.01 -1.90 17.22
C PRO A 189 -31.42 -0.90 18.21
N PRO A 190 -30.51 -1.37 19.07
CA PRO A 190 -29.61 -0.47 19.77
C PRO A 190 -28.82 0.34 18.72
N LYS A 191 -28.84 1.65 18.91
CA LYS A 191 -28.05 2.60 18.12
C LYS A 191 -26.87 3.03 18.97
N VAL A 192 -25.69 3.00 18.37
CA VAL A 192 -24.46 3.44 19.01
C VAL A 192 -24.03 4.74 18.34
N VAL A 193 -23.82 5.79 19.12
CA VAL A 193 -23.35 7.09 18.62
C VAL A 193 -21.96 7.32 19.17
N VAL A 194 -20.99 7.50 18.29
CA VAL A 194 -19.58 7.67 18.69
C VAL A 194 -18.94 8.85 17.97
N SER A 195 -17.91 9.44 18.56
CA SER A 195 -17.11 10.47 17.94
C SER A 195 -16.29 9.91 16.78
N LEU A 196 -16.30 10.60 15.63
CA LEU A 196 -15.48 10.21 14.48
C LEU A 196 -13.99 10.36 14.78
N SER A 197 -13.60 11.42 15.49
CA SER A 197 -12.19 11.65 15.82
C SER A 197 -11.60 10.53 16.66
N ASN A 198 -12.36 9.97 17.60
CA ASN A 198 -11.93 8.84 18.42
C ASN A 198 -11.67 7.59 17.57
N ILE A 199 -12.57 7.28 16.62
CA ILE A 199 -12.41 6.15 15.69
C ILE A 199 -11.12 6.34 14.87
N LEU A 200 -10.90 7.53 14.31
CA LEU A 200 -9.73 7.81 13.47
C LEU A 200 -8.42 7.83 14.27
N GLU A 201 -8.43 8.33 15.51
CA GLU A 201 -7.28 8.30 16.41
C GLU A 201 -6.90 6.86 16.80
N GLU A 202 -7.90 6.01 17.04
CA GLU A 202 -7.70 4.58 17.28
C GLU A 202 -7.09 3.90 16.04
N CYS A 203 -7.62 4.16 14.84
CA CYS A 203 -7.05 3.64 13.59
C CYS A 203 -5.57 4.03 13.44
N LYS A 204 -5.23 5.30 13.68
CA LYS A 204 -3.84 5.79 13.61
C LYS A 204 -2.94 5.13 14.64
N THR A 205 -3.48 4.86 15.84
CA THR A 205 -2.75 4.17 16.90
C THR A 205 -2.41 2.74 16.49
N LEU A 206 -3.37 2.02 15.90
CA LEU A 206 -3.17 0.67 15.39
C LEU A 206 -2.23 0.62 14.19
N GLU A 207 -2.35 1.56 13.25
CA GLU A 207 -1.40 1.70 12.14
C GLU A 207 0.02 1.88 12.67
N LYS A 208 0.20 2.77 13.65
CA LYS A 208 1.50 3.02 14.27
C LYS A 208 2.06 1.79 14.99
N GLU A 209 1.23 1.09 15.76
CA GLU A 209 1.63 -0.14 16.46
C GLU A 209 2.16 -1.21 15.47
N VAL A 210 1.50 -1.34 14.32
CA VAL A 210 1.91 -2.25 13.24
C VAL A 210 3.24 -1.81 12.63
N ILE A 211 3.39 -0.53 12.31
CA ILE A 211 4.62 0.03 11.71
C ILE A 211 5.81 -0.07 12.66
N ASP A 212 5.61 0.16 13.96
CA ASP A 212 6.66 0.06 14.97
C ASP A 212 7.22 -1.37 15.09
N ARG A 213 6.44 -2.39 14.67
CA ARG A 213 6.84 -3.81 14.69
C ARG A 213 7.39 -4.34 13.36
N ILE A 214 7.22 -3.62 12.25
CA ILE A 214 7.54 -4.10 10.90
C ILE A 214 8.51 -3.14 10.23
N PHE A 215 9.58 -3.66 9.62
CA PHE A 215 10.46 -2.82 8.80
C PHE A 215 9.80 -2.43 7.48
N GLN A 216 9.80 -1.13 7.19
CA GLN A 216 9.22 -0.54 6.00
C GLN A 216 10.33 -0.35 4.95
N VAL A 217 10.22 -1.05 3.83
CA VAL A 217 11.19 -0.99 2.73
C VAL A 217 10.49 -0.45 1.49
N LEU A 218 11.00 0.64 0.93
CA LEU A 218 10.48 1.21 -0.31
C LEU A 218 11.40 0.89 -1.48
N LEU A 219 10.86 0.22 -2.49
CA LEU A 219 11.49 0.04 -3.78
C LEU A 219 11.00 1.10 -4.76
N THR A 220 11.92 1.85 -5.34
CA THR A 220 11.63 2.79 -6.42
C THR A 220 12.61 2.63 -7.56
N GLY A 221 12.40 3.35 -8.64
CA GLY A 221 13.24 3.29 -9.82
C GLY A 221 12.51 3.84 -11.03
N SER A 222 13.26 3.90 -12.13
CA SER A 222 12.75 4.31 -13.44
C SER A 222 11.53 3.48 -13.87
N ASP A 223 10.73 4.01 -14.80
CA ASP A 223 9.61 3.30 -15.42
C ASP A 223 10.05 2.14 -16.32
N TYR A 224 11.34 2.10 -16.71
CA TYR A 224 11.94 0.96 -17.41
C TYR A 224 12.23 -0.25 -16.51
N VAL A 225 12.07 -0.09 -15.19
CA VAL A 225 12.28 -1.17 -14.22
C VAL A 225 10.96 -1.80 -13.85
N ASP A 226 10.85 -3.11 -14.04
CA ASP A 226 9.74 -3.91 -13.54
C ASP A 226 9.87 -4.13 -12.02
N LYS A 227 9.52 -3.08 -11.28
CA LYS A 227 9.59 -3.05 -9.81
C LYS A 227 8.73 -4.16 -9.19
N ASN A 228 7.57 -4.46 -9.79
CA ASN A 228 6.65 -5.46 -9.25
C ASN A 228 7.26 -6.87 -9.36
N SER A 229 7.93 -7.19 -10.47
CA SER A 229 8.67 -8.45 -10.58
C SER A 229 9.73 -8.59 -9.49
N ILE A 230 10.44 -7.52 -9.13
CA ILE A 230 11.46 -7.55 -8.06
C ILE A 230 10.81 -7.80 -6.70
N VAL A 231 9.70 -7.09 -6.41
CA VAL A 231 8.94 -7.28 -5.17
C VAL A 231 8.44 -8.72 -5.06
N SER A 232 7.82 -9.25 -6.12
CA SER A 232 7.35 -10.65 -6.14
C SER A 232 8.50 -11.63 -5.95
N SER A 233 9.63 -11.47 -6.66
CA SER A 233 10.80 -12.36 -6.48
C SER A 233 11.38 -12.33 -5.07
N LEU A 234 11.36 -11.18 -4.39
CA LEU A 234 11.76 -11.07 -2.99
C LEU A 234 10.76 -11.75 -2.04
N GLN A 235 9.45 -11.57 -2.28
CA GLN A 235 8.39 -12.21 -1.49
C GLN A 235 8.43 -13.74 -1.64
N ASP A 236 8.66 -14.25 -2.85
CA ASP A 236 8.76 -15.69 -3.12
C ASP A 236 9.97 -16.32 -2.43
N LEU A 237 11.07 -15.57 -2.32
CA LEU A 237 12.29 -16.04 -1.65
C LEU A 237 12.18 -15.96 -0.12
N PHE A 238 11.42 -14.99 0.39
CA PHE A 238 11.26 -14.73 1.81
C PHE A 238 9.78 -14.79 2.22
N PRO A 239 9.08 -15.91 1.99
CA PRO A 239 7.67 -16.00 2.29
C PRO A 239 7.43 -15.88 3.80
N LEU A 240 6.29 -15.31 4.18
CA LEU A 240 5.83 -15.35 5.56
C LEU A 240 5.62 -16.80 5.99
N LYS A 241 6.24 -17.24 7.09
CA LYS A 241 6.10 -18.63 7.56
C LYS A 241 4.72 -18.91 8.12
N GLU A 242 4.13 -17.90 8.76
CA GLU A 242 2.83 -17.97 9.42
C GLU A 242 2.00 -16.74 9.06
N LYS A 243 0.67 -16.87 9.22
CA LYS A 243 -0.22 -15.71 9.08
C LYS A 243 0.17 -14.70 10.15
N TRP A 244 0.69 -13.56 9.72
CA TRP A 244 1.09 -12.51 10.63
C TRP A 244 -0.14 -11.83 11.24
N ASP A 245 -0.19 -11.79 12.56
CA ASP A 245 -1.24 -11.15 13.32
C ASP A 245 -0.62 -10.22 14.37
N PRO A 246 -0.79 -8.90 14.25
CA PRO A 246 -0.22 -7.97 15.23
C PRO A 246 -0.88 -8.07 16.59
N TRP A 247 -2.11 -8.59 16.66
CA TRP A 247 -2.93 -8.55 17.85
C TRP A 247 -3.31 -9.96 18.28
N PRO A 248 -2.72 -10.47 19.39
CA PRO A 248 -3.16 -11.72 20.00
C PRO A 248 -4.67 -11.74 20.23
N GLU A 249 -5.27 -12.93 20.29
CA GLU A 249 -6.72 -13.10 20.47
C GLU A 249 -7.27 -12.30 21.66
N GLU A 250 -6.54 -12.28 22.77
CA GLU A 250 -6.90 -11.49 23.96
C GLU A 250 -6.91 -9.98 23.68
N GLN A 251 -5.96 -9.48 22.89
CA GLN A 251 -5.91 -8.07 22.48
C GLN A 251 -7.05 -7.78 21.50
N ARG A 252 -7.40 -8.69 20.59
CA ARG A 252 -8.59 -8.54 19.72
C ARG A 252 -9.88 -8.46 20.51
N GLN A 253 -10.05 -9.29 21.54
CA GLN A 253 -11.22 -9.22 22.42
C GLN A 253 -11.29 -7.88 23.17
N ASN A 254 -10.13 -7.34 23.57
CA ASN A 254 -10.06 -6.01 24.19
C ASN A 254 -10.25 -4.87 23.20
N MET A 255 -9.86 -5.03 21.93
CA MET A 255 -10.05 -4.05 20.85
C MET A 255 -11.47 -4.06 20.30
N ALA A 256 -12.15 -5.20 20.38
CA ALA A 256 -13.60 -5.33 20.21
C ALA A 256 -14.35 -4.68 21.38
N LYS A 257 -13.88 -3.52 21.85
CA LYS A 257 -14.52 -2.71 22.87
C LYS A 257 -15.99 -2.55 22.49
N GLU A 258 -16.84 -2.71 23.49
CA GLU A 258 -18.29 -2.58 23.37
C GLU A 258 -18.72 -1.23 22.74
N GLU A 259 -17.84 -0.22 22.74
CA GLU A 259 -18.11 1.14 22.30
C GLU A 259 -18.53 1.29 20.84
N TYR A 260 -18.05 0.47 19.91
CA TYR A 260 -18.42 0.56 18.48
C TYR A 260 -19.29 -0.63 18.01
N GLY A 261 -19.37 -1.67 18.84
CA GLY A 261 -19.80 -3.01 18.43
C GLY A 261 -18.95 -3.53 17.25
N ASN A 262 -19.39 -4.63 16.63
CA ASN A 262 -18.73 -5.15 15.43
C ASN A 262 -18.87 -4.23 14.20
N GLY A 263 -19.49 -3.05 14.31
CA GLY A 263 -19.94 -2.23 13.19
C GLY A 263 -18.85 -1.42 12.47
N VAL A 264 -17.67 -1.29 13.05
CA VAL A 264 -16.51 -0.55 12.51
C VAL A 264 -15.26 -1.38 12.71
N ASP A 265 -14.52 -1.63 11.62
CA ASP A 265 -13.22 -2.32 11.68
C ASP A 265 -12.10 -1.28 11.72
N THR A 266 -11.71 -0.88 12.94
CA THR A 266 -10.61 0.08 13.18
C THR A 266 -9.24 -0.48 12.78
N SER A 267 -9.11 -1.79 12.63
CA SER A 267 -7.86 -2.44 12.22
C SER A 267 -7.62 -2.41 10.71
N ALA A 268 -8.69 -2.23 9.91
CA ALA A 268 -8.62 -2.32 8.46
C ALA A 268 -7.55 -1.39 7.82
N PRO A 269 -7.38 -0.11 8.22
CA PRO A 269 -6.33 0.74 7.66
C PRO A 269 -4.91 0.24 7.92
N ALA A 270 -4.69 -0.41 9.06
CA ALA A 270 -3.38 -0.92 9.45
C ALA A 270 -2.95 -2.14 8.62
N ARG A 271 -3.90 -2.88 8.03
CA ARG A 271 -3.63 -4.04 7.16
C ARG A 271 -2.73 -3.71 5.96
N LYS A 272 -2.76 -2.47 5.48
CA LYS A 272 -1.89 -2.03 4.37
C LYS A 272 -0.39 -2.00 4.72
N PHE A 273 -0.06 -2.02 6.01
CA PHE A 273 1.32 -2.03 6.52
C PHE A 273 1.77 -3.41 7.00
N PHE A 274 0.90 -4.42 6.93
CA PHE A 274 1.23 -5.79 7.35
C PHE A 274 2.42 -6.30 6.55
N PRO A 275 3.28 -7.14 7.15
CA PRO A 275 4.44 -7.63 6.44
C PRO A 275 3.97 -8.47 5.26
N ASN A 276 4.74 -8.44 4.19
CA ASN A 276 4.51 -9.26 3.01
C ASN A 276 5.67 -10.22 2.74
N MET A 277 6.72 -10.16 3.56
CA MET A 277 7.85 -11.09 3.55
C MET A 277 8.50 -11.17 4.94
N GLU A 278 9.27 -12.22 5.18
CA GLU A 278 9.96 -12.47 6.45
C GLU A 278 11.43 -12.83 6.19
N ILE A 279 12.35 -12.00 6.68
CA ILE A 279 13.79 -12.20 6.50
C ILE A 279 14.40 -12.49 7.87
N GLN A 280 14.99 -13.67 8.07
CA GLN A 280 15.58 -14.08 9.35
C GLN A 280 14.63 -13.94 10.56
N ASN A 281 13.36 -14.32 10.40
CA ASN A 281 12.29 -14.14 11.41
C ASN A 281 11.92 -12.69 11.73
N ILE A 282 12.27 -11.76 10.84
CA ILE A 282 11.93 -10.35 11.00
C ILE A 282 10.88 -9.99 9.94
N PRO A 283 9.72 -9.47 10.36
CA PRO A 283 8.66 -9.08 9.45
C PRO A 283 9.07 -7.83 8.67
N VAL A 284 8.93 -7.88 7.35
CA VAL A 284 9.24 -6.77 6.45
C VAL A 284 8.05 -6.49 5.55
N HIS A 285 7.74 -5.21 5.37
CA HIS A 285 6.79 -4.71 4.39
C HIS A 285 7.55 -4.04 3.25
N LEU A 286 7.66 -4.73 2.12
CA LEU A 286 8.28 -4.21 0.90
C LEU A 286 7.22 -3.63 -0.03
N LEU A 287 7.32 -2.34 -0.32
CA LEU A 287 6.38 -1.64 -1.21
C LEU A 287 7.10 -1.03 -2.41
N SER A 288 6.60 -1.33 -3.61
CA SER A 288 6.99 -0.64 -4.84
C SER A 288 6.27 0.70 -4.92
N VAL A 289 7.04 1.79 -5.06
CA VAL A 289 6.52 3.16 -5.19
C VAL A 289 7.11 3.86 -6.40
N ASN A 290 6.30 4.71 -7.03
CA ASN A 290 6.81 5.58 -8.08
C ASN A 290 7.67 6.71 -7.49
N LEU A 291 8.42 7.38 -8.37
CA LEU A 291 9.34 8.46 -8.00
C LEU A 291 8.66 9.57 -7.19
N TRP A 292 7.51 10.05 -7.66
CA TRP A 292 6.79 11.16 -7.04
C TRP A 292 6.22 10.81 -5.67
N GLU A 293 5.76 9.58 -5.50
CA GLU A 293 5.26 9.07 -4.24
C GLU A 293 6.36 8.97 -3.21
N LEU A 294 7.55 8.46 -3.58
CA LEU A 294 8.71 8.45 -2.68
C LEU A 294 9.07 9.87 -2.25
N LEU A 295 9.17 10.82 -3.19
CA LEU A 295 9.49 12.20 -2.88
C LEU A 295 8.43 12.83 -1.95
N ARG A 296 7.15 12.51 -2.13
CA ARG A 296 6.08 12.96 -1.24
C ARG A 296 6.26 12.39 0.17
N ILE A 297 6.52 11.08 0.30
CA ILE A 297 6.73 10.40 1.60
C ILE A 297 7.95 11.00 2.31
N VAL A 298 9.10 11.09 1.63
CA VAL A 298 10.35 11.61 2.24
C VAL A 298 10.21 13.08 2.63
N ARG A 299 9.51 13.90 1.84
CA ARG A 299 9.25 15.32 2.16
C ARG A 299 8.33 15.49 3.36
N SER A 300 7.34 14.61 3.51
CA SER A 300 6.48 14.60 4.71
C SER A 300 7.25 14.16 5.96
N GLY A 301 8.40 13.49 5.80
CA GLY A 301 9.23 13.07 6.93
C GLY A 301 8.55 12.00 7.78
N LYS A 302 8.88 11.99 9.08
CA LYS A 302 8.36 11.00 10.05
C LYS A 302 6.87 11.12 10.33
N ASP A 303 6.21 12.18 9.84
CA ASP A 303 4.77 12.36 9.96
C ASP A 303 3.99 11.51 8.94
N ASP A 304 4.62 11.03 7.85
CA ASP A 304 4.01 10.03 6.97
C ASP A 304 4.28 8.64 7.53
N LEU A 305 3.21 7.88 7.79
CA LEU A 305 3.27 6.52 8.32
C LEU A 305 4.04 5.55 7.41
N ARG A 306 4.26 5.89 6.13
CA ARG A 306 5.09 5.10 5.20
C ARG A 306 6.57 5.48 5.22
N TYR A 307 7.03 6.25 6.21
CA TYR A 307 8.44 6.65 6.26
C TYR A 307 9.34 5.41 6.29
N PRO A 308 10.22 5.21 5.29
CA PRO A 308 10.96 3.96 5.17
C PRO A 308 12.09 3.84 6.18
N ASP A 309 12.39 2.60 6.55
CA ASP A 309 13.64 2.22 7.20
C ASP A 309 14.76 2.05 6.16
N VAL A 310 14.42 1.61 4.94
CA VAL A 310 15.37 1.39 3.83
C VAL A 310 14.75 1.82 2.50
N ILE A 311 15.55 2.46 1.65
CA ILE A 311 15.18 2.81 0.26
C ILE A 311 16.04 2.01 -0.71
N LEU A 312 15.39 1.27 -1.61
CA LEU A 312 16.01 0.61 -2.75
C LEU A 312 15.73 1.44 -4.01
N ILE A 313 16.78 1.86 -4.73
CA ILE A 313 16.67 2.61 -5.98
C ILE A 313 17.16 1.72 -7.12
N ALA A 314 16.25 1.27 -7.97
CA ALA A 314 16.55 0.35 -9.04
C ALA A 314 16.74 1.06 -10.39
N CYS A 315 17.67 0.53 -11.19
CA CYS A 315 17.86 0.91 -12.58
C CYS A 315 18.14 -0.31 -13.46
N TYR A 316 17.94 -0.18 -14.77
CA TYR A 316 18.10 -1.26 -15.75
C TYR A 316 19.28 -0.98 -16.69
N THR A 317 20.23 -1.92 -16.81
CA THR A 317 21.49 -1.72 -17.56
C THR A 317 21.33 -1.42 -19.03
N LYS A 318 20.19 -1.80 -19.63
CA LYS A 318 19.90 -1.52 -21.05
C LYS A 318 19.29 -0.14 -21.27
N SER A 319 19.25 0.72 -20.25
CA SER A 319 18.69 2.05 -20.34
C SER A 319 19.54 3.05 -19.58
N LEU A 320 20.41 3.77 -20.30
CA LEU A 320 21.18 4.90 -19.79
C LEU A 320 20.27 5.97 -19.18
N ARG A 321 19.06 6.10 -19.72
CA ARG A 321 18.02 6.95 -19.13
C ARG A 321 17.63 6.49 -17.71
N SER A 322 17.45 5.18 -17.49
CA SER A 322 17.19 4.61 -16.17
C SER A 322 18.30 4.93 -15.17
N LEU A 323 19.57 4.82 -15.58
CA LEU A 323 20.72 5.23 -14.75
C LEU A 323 20.69 6.73 -14.42
N ARG A 324 20.45 7.59 -15.41
CA ARG A 324 20.34 9.05 -15.19
C ARG A 324 19.21 9.40 -14.22
N GLU A 325 18.06 8.75 -14.34
CA GLU A 325 16.91 8.95 -13.44
C GLU A 325 17.24 8.49 -12.01
N MET A 326 17.91 7.34 -11.85
CA MET A 326 18.41 6.88 -10.54
C MET A 326 19.38 7.89 -9.91
N LEU A 327 20.38 8.36 -10.68
CA LEU A 327 21.38 9.31 -10.18
C LEU A 327 20.74 10.65 -9.79
N ALA A 328 19.82 11.16 -10.60
CA ALA A 328 19.09 12.39 -10.32
C ALA A 328 18.21 12.26 -9.07
N LEU A 329 17.51 11.12 -8.90
CA LEU A 329 16.74 10.86 -7.68
C LEU A 329 17.66 10.80 -6.45
N ASP A 330 18.77 10.07 -6.55
CA ASP A 330 19.72 9.93 -5.44
C ASP A 330 20.32 11.27 -5.02
N GLU A 331 20.62 12.15 -5.97
CA GLU A 331 21.02 13.54 -5.73
C GLU A 331 19.92 14.33 -4.99
N VAL A 332 18.66 14.24 -5.44
CA VAL A 332 17.54 14.93 -4.77
C VAL A 332 17.36 14.42 -3.34
N LEU A 333 17.42 13.10 -3.12
CA LEU A 333 17.30 12.51 -1.79
C LEU A 333 18.42 12.98 -0.87
N ARG A 334 19.68 12.98 -1.33
CA ARG A 334 20.84 13.31 -0.49
C ARG A 334 21.01 14.80 -0.26
N ASP A 335 20.89 15.61 -1.31
CA ASP A 335 21.32 17.02 -1.29
C ASP A 335 20.16 17.98 -1.05
N ARG A 336 18.94 17.64 -1.51
CA ARG A 336 17.77 18.53 -1.35
C ARG A 336 16.90 18.13 -0.16
N LEU A 337 16.70 16.83 0.05
CA LEU A 337 15.85 16.32 1.14
C LEU A 337 16.66 15.90 2.37
N HIS A 338 17.99 15.91 2.30
CA HIS A 338 18.88 15.49 3.39
C HIS A 338 18.47 14.13 3.99
N CYS A 339 18.09 13.20 3.12
CA CYS A 339 17.62 11.87 3.50
C CYS A 339 18.74 11.12 4.23
N LYS A 340 18.49 10.80 5.51
CA LYS A 340 19.40 10.00 6.36
C LYS A 340 19.10 8.50 6.33
N ILE A 341 18.03 8.13 5.63
CA ILE A 341 17.59 6.74 5.51
C ILE A 341 18.64 5.99 4.69
N PRO A 342 19.02 4.76 5.09
CA PRO A 342 19.86 3.90 4.27
C PRO A 342 19.31 3.76 2.84
N ARG A 343 20.20 3.94 1.87
CA ARG A 343 19.88 3.88 0.44
C ARG A 343 20.77 2.87 -0.24
N PHE A 344 20.18 2.08 -1.12
CA PHE A 344 20.93 1.12 -1.93
C PHE A 344 20.56 1.22 -3.40
N TRP A 345 21.54 1.00 -4.26
CA TRP A 345 21.29 0.91 -5.70
C TRP A 345 21.13 -0.53 -6.13
N VAL A 346 20.08 -0.81 -6.90
CA VAL A 346 19.79 -2.14 -7.45
C VAL A 346 19.93 -2.06 -8.97
N ILE A 347 21.00 -2.66 -9.51
CA ILE A 347 21.35 -2.60 -10.92
C ILE A 347 20.93 -3.90 -11.60
N LEU A 348 19.91 -3.84 -12.43
CA LEU A 348 19.33 -5.00 -13.09
C LEU A 348 20.01 -5.21 -14.45
N GLY A 349 20.74 -6.30 -14.57
CA GLY A 349 21.24 -6.84 -15.84
C GLY A 349 20.11 -7.48 -16.64
N GLY A 350 20.25 -7.49 -17.97
CA GLY A 350 19.38 -8.29 -18.82
C GLY A 350 20.22 -9.08 -19.82
N GLU A 351 19.89 -10.36 -19.99
CA GLU A 351 20.63 -11.30 -20.85
C GLU A 351 20.47 -10.97 -22.35
N ASP A 352 19.33 -10.41 -22.77
CA ASP A 352 19.01 -10.21 -24.19
C ASP A 352 19.05 -8.74 -24.64
N ALA A 353 20.21 -8.09 -24.67
CA ALA A 353 20.27 -6.71 -25.18
C ALA A 353 20.21 -6.72 -26.71
N ILE A 354 19.08 -6.31 -27.27
CA ILE A 354 18.89 -6.19 -28.73
C ILE A 354 19.37 -4.83 -29.25
N ASP A 355 19.43 -3.81 -28.38
CA ASP A 355 19.86 -2.45 -28.74
C ASP A 355 21.02 -1.97 -27.84
N GLU A 356 22.24 -1.97 -28.38
CA GLU A 356 23.47 -1.57 -27.68
C GLU A 356 23.61 -0.05 -27.46
N VAL A 357 22.80 0.76 -28.14
CA VAL A 357 23.05 2.22 -28.27
C VAL A 357 22.91 2.97 -26.96
N ASP A 358 22.03 2.51 -26.06
CA ASP A 358 21.74 3.16 -24.77
C ASP A 358 22.06 2.28 -23.55
N ALA A 359 22.87 1.22 -23.72
CA ALA A 359 23.30 0.41 -22.60
C ALA A 359 24.44 1.09 -21.81
N PHE A 360 24.56 0.78 -20.52
CA PHE A 360 25.70 1.15 -19.70
C PHE A 360 26.32 -0.08 -19.02
N THR A 361 27.60 0.04 -18.68
CA THR A 361 28.38 -1.03 -18.06
C THR A 361 28.37 -0.91 -16.53
N LEU A 362 28.75 -1.98 -15.85
CA LEU A 362 28.95 -1.95 -14.40
C LEU A 362 30.03 -0.94 -13.98
N GLU A 363 31.05 -0.75 -14.83
CA GLU A 363 32.11 0.24 -14.61
C GLU A 363 31.54 1.67 -14.59
N ASP A 364 30.56 1.98 -15.45
CA ASP A 364 29.89 3.28 -15.45
C ASP A 364 29.15 3.54 -14.13
N VAL A 365 28.49 2.50 -13.58
CA VAL A 365 27.83 2.59 -12.26
C VAL A 365 28.85 2.79 -11.16
N GLN A 366 29.95 2.03 -11.18
CA GLN A 366 31.01 2.13 -10.18
C GLN A 366 31.67 3.50 -10.20
N GLN A 367 31.94 4.06 -11.38
CA GLN A 367 32.45 5.41 -11.53
C GLN A 367 31.46 6.45 -11.00
N ALA A 368 30.16 6.32 -11.33
CA ALA A 368 29.12 7.19 -10.79
C ALA A 368 29.00 7.09 -9.26
N TYR A 369 29.12 5.88 -8.70
CA TYR A 369 29.13 5.63 -7.26
C TYR A 369 30.34 6.26 -6.57
N LEU A 370 31.54 6.11 -7.16
CA LEU A 370 32.78 6.68 -6.63
C LEU A 370 32.82 8.20 -6.73
N ALA A 371 32.16 8.79 -7.72
CA ALA A 371 32.04 10.24 -7.87
C ALA A 371 31.24 10.90 -6.73
N ILE A 372 30.43 10.13 -5.99
CA ILE A 372 29.69 10.62 -4.82
C ILE A 372 30.64 10.66 -3.61
N PRO A 373 30.70 11.80 -2.87
CA PRO A 373 31.47 11.89 -1.63
C PRO A 373 31.11 10.76 -0.66
N SER A 374 32.12 10.16 -0.02
CA SER A 374 31.95 8.96 0.82
C SER A 374 30.91 9.11 1.92
N ASN A 375 30.77 10.30 2.50
CA ASN A 375 29.79 10.60 3.55
C ASN A 375 28.35 10.82 3.05
N LYS A 376 28.15 10.91 1.73
CA LYS A 376 26.86 11.10 1.08
C LYS A 376 26.48 9.93 0.16
N ARG A 377 27.37 8.94 0.06
CA ARG A 377 27.21 7.80 -0.82
C ARG A 377 26.04 6.93 -0.37
N PRO A 378 25.33 6.25 -1.28
CA PRO A 378 24.51 5.11 -0.92
C PRO A 378 25.32 4.10 -0.11
N ASN A 379 24.65 3.30 0.71
CA ASN A 379 25.27 2.33 1.60
C ASN A 379 25.99 1.23 0.82
N ASP A 380 25.36 0.73 -0.24
CA ASP A 380 25.95 -0.23 -1.18
C ASP A 380 25.20 -0.19 -2.53
N PHE A 381 25.72 -0.91 -3.52
CA PHE A 381 25.01 -1.23 -4.74
C PHE A 381 25.15 -2.71 -5.12
N TRP A 382 24.10 -3.28 -5.71
CA TRP A 382 24.08 -4.67 -6.14
C TRP A 382 23.82 -4.78 -7.63
N TYR A 383 24.58 -5.65 -8.30
CA TYR A 383 24.37 -5.99 -9.69
C TYR A 383 23.70 -7.36 -9.79
N ILE A 384 22.52 -7.40 -10.40
CA ILE A 384 21.70 -8.59 -10.58
C ILE A 384 21.78 -8.97 -12.06
N PRO A 385 22.73 -9.83 -12.49
CA PRO A 385 23.04 -10.05 -13.90
C PRO A 385 21.89 -10.67 -14.69
N SER A 386 21.20 -11.65 -14.09
CA SER A 386 20.10 -12.34 -14.78
C SER A 386 19.23 -13.21 -13.89
N ARG A 387 17.96 -13.37 -14.32
CA ARG A 387 17.00 -14.47 -14.01
C ARG A 387 17.49 -15.58 -13.09
N SER A 388 18.51 -16.26 -13.60
CA SER A 388 18.91 -17.60 -13.18
C SER A 388 19.92 -17.58 -12.03
N ALA A 389 20.70 -16.50 -11.89
CA ALA A 389 21.65 -16.32 -10.78
C ALA A 389 20.99 -15.71 -9.52
N PHE A 390 19.65 -15.66 -9.48
CA PHE A 390 18.85 -14.79 -8.61
C PHE A 390 19.00 -15.06 -7.11
N GLN A 391 19.01 -16.32 -6.68
CA GLN A 391 18.77 -16.64 -5.27
C GLN A 391 19.83 -16.05 -4.31
N SER A 392 21.11 -16.27 -4.58
CA SER A 392 22.20 -15.82 -3.68
C SER A 392 22.28 -14.29 -3.52
N TRP A 393 21.92 -13.53 -4.55
CA TRP A 393 21.94 -12.07 -4.49
C TRP A 393 20.79 -11.52 -3.67
N TYR A 394 19.58 -12.06 -3.86
CA TYR A 394 18.43 -11.66 -3.06
C TYR A 394 18.58 -12.07 -1.59
N GLU A 395 19.20 -13.22 -1.30
CA GLU A 395 19.60 -13.60 0.05
C GLU A 395 20.47 -12.54 0.71
N LYS A 396 21.52 -12.08 0.00
CA LYS A 396 22.40 -11.02 0.48
C LYS A 396 21.67 -9.69 0.63
N ILE A 397 20.87 -9.27 -0.36
CA ILE A 397 20.08 -8.04 -0.30
C ILE A 397 19.14 -8.07 0.91
N GLY A 398 18.48 -9.20 1.17
CA GLY A 398 17.61 -9.35 2.32
C GLY A 398 18.34 -9.18 3.66
N GLN A 399 19.52 -9.80 3.80
CA GLN A 399 20.36 -9.66 4.99
C GLN A 399 20.81 -8.21 5.23
N GLU A 400 21.21 -7.51 4.18
CA GLU A 400 21.61 -6.10 4.24
C GLU A 400 20.42 -5.19 4.60
N ILE A 401 19.24 -5.42 4.01
CA ILE A 401 18.00 -4.69 4.35
C ILE A 401 17.74 -4.78 5.85
N VAL A 402 17.77 -5.99 6.42
CA VAL A 402 17.53 -6.21 7.86
C VAL A 402 18.60 -5.52 8.70
N THR A 403 19.88 -5.71 8.35
CA THR A 403 21.02 -5.16 9.09
C THR A 403 20.93 -3.63 9.18
N PHE A 404 20.65 -2.96 8.07
CA PHE A 404 20.54 -1.51 8.02
C PHE A 404 19.24 -0.98 8.63
N ALA A 405 18.13 -1.71 8.50
CA ALA A 405 16.88 -1.34 9.17
C ALA A 405 17.01 -1.41 10.70
N GLN A 406 17.64 -2.47 11.24
CA GLN A 406 17.94 -2.61 12.67
C GLN A 406 18.85 -1.48 13.17
N THR A 407 19.93 -1.19 12.44
CA THR A 407 20.85 -0.10 12.75
C THR A 407 20.13 1.26 12.76
N GLY A 408 19.25 1.50 11.77
CA GLY A 408 18.47 2.73 11.66
C GLY A 408 17.49 2.95 12.81
N ARG A 409 16.85 1.88 13.32
CA ARG A 409 15.95 1.93 14.49
C ARG A 409 16.69 1.92 15.84
N GLN A 410 18.02 1.85 15.85
CA GLN A 410 18.83 1.69 17.07
C GLN A 410 18.41 0.46 17.89
N MET A 411 17.90 -0.59 17.24
CA MET A 411 17.59 -1.83 17.95
C MET A 411 18.91 -2.49 18.33
N LYS A 412 19.17 -2.62 19.63
CA LYS A 412 20.27 -3.45 20.12
C LYS A 412 20.00 -4.87 19.67
N THR A 413 20.95 -5.46 18.95
CA THR A 413 20.88 -6.88 18.62
C THR A 413 20.84 -7.65 19.94
N SER A 414 19.87 -8.55 20.11
CA SER A 414 19.68 -9.32 21.34
C SER A 414 20.95 -10.08 21.78
N ASN A 415 21.86 -10.35 20.84
CA ASN A 415 23.15 -10.99 21.11
C ASN A 415 24.06 -10.17 22.05
N GLU A 416 23.96 -8.83 22.10
CA GLU A 416 24.76 -8.03 23.04
C GLU A 416 24.23 -8.14 24.49
N VAL A 417 22.97 -8.52 24.68
CA VAL A 417 22.36 -8.67 26.01
C VAL A 417 22.80 -9.98 26.68
N ASP A 418 23.00 -11.03 25.88
CA ASP A 418 23.47 -12.32 26.38
C ASP A 418 24.98 -12.31 26.71
N GLU A 419 25.80 -11.54 26.00
CA GLU A 419 27.23 -11.39 26.36
C GLU A 419 27.44 -10.49 27.59
N ALA A 420 26.66 -9.42 27.75
CA ALA A 420 26.76 -8.56 28.93
C ALA A 420 26.29 -9.24 30.23
N SER A 421 25.39 -10.23 30.13
CA SER A 421 24.94 -11.02 31.30
C SER A 421 25.87 -12.19 31.64
N ALA A 422 26.73 -12.62 30.71
CA ALA A 422 27.75 -13.63 30.96
C ALA A 422 28.98 -13.07 31.71
N GLU A 423 29.33 -11.80 31.52
CA GLU A 423 30.48 -11.18 32.22
C GLU A 423 30.20 -10.75 33.66
N GLU A 424 28.93 -10.57 34.06
CA GLU A 424 28.58 -10.19 35.45
C GLU A 424 28.48 -11.37 36.44
N GLN A 425 28.56 -12.63 35.98
CA GLN A 425 28.47 -13.79 36.89
C GLN A 425 29.82 -14.32 37.42
N ASP A 426 30.96 -13.82 36.97
CA ASP A 426 32.28 -14.38 37.36
C ASP A 426 33.06 -13.56 38.42
N VAL A 427 32.41 -12.61 39.11
CA VAL A 427 33.05 -11.75 40.14
C VAL A 427 32.60 -12.07 41.58
N SER A 428 31.92 -13.20 41.82
CA SER A 428 31.42 -13.55 43.16
C SER A 428 32.00 -14.85 43.75
N CYS A 429 33.32 -15.08 43.69
CA CYS A 429 33.94 -16.08 44.56
C CYS A 429 35.46 -15.88 44.74
N MET A 430 35.88 -14.79 45.39
CA MET A 430 37.28 -14.71 45.85
C MET A 430 37.51 -13.97 47.17
N ASP A 431 36.55 -14.01 48.10
CA ASP A 431 36.76 -13.59 49.50
C ASP A 431 36.40 -14.72 50.48
N CYS A 432 37.25 -15.75 50.54
CA CYS A 432 37.36 -16.63 51.70
C CYS A 432 38.68 -17.39 51.60
N LEU A 433 39.73 -16.89 52.25
CA LEU A 433 40.80 -17.65 52.92
C LEU A 433 41.92 -16.69 53.37
N CYS A 434 41.83 -16.19 54.60
CA CYS A 434 42.96 -15.77 55.43
C CYS A 434 42.50 -15.71 56.89
N LEU A 435 42.53 -16.87 57.56
CA LEU A 435 42.76 -17.00 59.01
C LEU A 435 43.66 -18.20 59.24
#